data_AF-X8CS26-F1
#
_entry.id   AF-X8CS26-F1
#
_cell.length_a   1.000
_cell.length_b   1.000
_cell.length_c   1.000
_cell.angle_alpha   90.00
_cell.angle_beta   90.00
_cell.angle_gamma   90.00
#
_symmetry.space_group_name_H-M   'P 1'
#
loop_
_entity.id
_entity.type
_entity.pdbx_description
1 polymer ?
#
loop_
_entity_poly.entity_id
_entity_poly.type
_entity_poly.pdbx_seq_one_letter_code
_entity_poly.pdbx_strand_id
1 'polypeptide(L)'
;MTLTSTQESHAPSIQKKYRVIQWGMGNVGTIALRHFAHNPLYEVVGVLCNRPEKVGRDAGELVGVGPIGVHATTDKATLETLDADCVFYAPLWSDVDEICRLLRGGKSVVASGGAWWHRTETNSADIDKIEAACQEGGTSFHGGGIHPGYAADLLVLTLARIVGKTDHIHIYEAVNFNKDTLKYLDEMGFGKTRSNLRREISSKTRGRCSHSR
;
A
#
# COMPACT_ATOMS: atom_id res chain seq x y z
N MET A 1 -26.35 9.41 51.76
CA MET A 1 -25.71 8.19 51.22
C MET A 1 -24.92 8.63 49.99
N THR A 2 -23.64 8.88 50.16
CA THR A 2 -22.77 9.47 49.13
C THR A 2 -22.21 8.33 48.28
N LEU A 3 -22.66 8.22 47.03
CA LEU A 3 -22.09 7.28 46.06
C LEU A 3 -20.96 7.99 45.31
N THR A 4 -19.74 7.87 45.82
CA THR A 4 -18.52 8.11 45.04
C THR A 4 -18.27 6.90 44.15
N SER A 5 -18.67 6.98 42.88
CA SER A 5 -18.22 6.05 41.84
C SER A 5 -16.97 6.63 41.18
N THR A 6 -15.80 6.11 41.56
CA THR A 6 -14.57 6.27 40.79
C THR A 6 -14.66 5.33 39.59
N GLN A 7 -15.02 5.87 38.41
CA GLN A 7 -14.76 5.19 37.15
C GLN A 7 -13.27 5.30 36.85
N GLU A 8 -12.52 4.24 37.16
CA GLU A 8 -11.20 4.04 36.56
C GLU A 8 -11.39 3.77 35.07
N SER A 9 -10.83 4.64 34.24
CA SER A 9 -10.78 4.49 32.79
C SER A 9 -9.91 3.28 32.44
N HIS A 10 -10.54 2.15 32.12
CA HIS A 10 -9.86 0.97 31.60
C HIS A 10 -9.47 1.23 30.13
N ALA A 11 -8.37 1.97 29.92
CA ALA A 11 -7.73 2.02 28.61
C ALA A 11 -7.21 0.60 28.31
N PRO A 12 -7.56 -0.02 27.17
CA PRO A 12 -7.11 -1.37 26.85
C PRO A 12 -5.58 -1.39 26.83
N SER A 13 -4.98 -2.28 27.64
CA SER A 13 -3.54 -2.50 27.63
C SER A 13 -3.14 -3.01 26.26
N ILE A 14 -2.38 -2.23 25.49
CA ILE A 14 -1.81 -2.66 24.22
C ILE A 14 -0.75 -3.71 24.53
N GLN A 15 -1.12 -5.00 24.42
CA GLN A 15 -0.23 -6.11 24.77
C GLN A 15 0.80 -6.44 23.68
N LYS A 16 0.63 -5.94 22.45
CA LYS A 16 1.60 -6.14 21.37
C LYS A 16 1.70 -4.90 20.48
N LYS A 17 2.93 -4.43 20.27
CA LYS A 17 3.26 -3.46 19.20
C LYS A 17 3.69 -4.22 17.95
N TYR A 18 3.25 -3.76 16.79
CA TYR A 18 3.67 -4.29 15.49
C TYR A 18 4.78 -3.42 14.91
N ARG A 19 5.90 -4.04 14.56
CA ARG A 19 7.05 -3.36 13.96
C ARG A 19 6.85 -3.26 12.46
N VAL A 20 6.83 -2.03 11.96
CA VAL A 20 6.48 -1.73 10.57
C VAL A 20 7.64 -1.02 9.88
N ILE A 21 7.95 -1.48 8.67
CA ILE A 21 8.82 -0.77 7.73
C ILE A 21 7.93 0.01 6.76
N GLN A 22 8.14 1.32 6.67
CA GLN A 22 7.51 2.17 5.66
C GLN A 22 8.31 2.06 4.36
N TRP A 23 7.73 1.47 3.31
CA TRP A 23 8.40 1.33 2.02
C TRP A 23 7.89 2.37 1.03
N GLY A 24 8.62 3.47 0.91
CA GLY A 24 8.27 4.60 0.04
C GLY A 24 7.52 5.71 0.76
N MET A 25 7.88 6.95 0.46
CA MET A 25 7.35 8.18 1.10
C MET A 25 6.70 9.12 0.07
N GLY A 26 5.82 8.59 -0.78
CA GLY A 26 4.95 9.37 -1.66
C GLY A 26 3.71 9.89 -0.91
N ASN A 27 2.70 10.39 -1.64
CA ASN A 27 1.48 10.96 -1.04
C ASN A 27 0.83 10.01 -0.02
N VAL A 28 0.62 8.74 -0.40
CA VAL A 28 0.04 7.71 0.49
C VAL A 28 1.01 7.34 1.61
N GLY A 29 2.27 7.05 1.29
CA GLY A 29 3.28 6.63 2.26
C GLY A 29 3.54 7.67 3.36
N THR A 30 3.51 8.97 3.03
CA THR A 30 3.64 10.05 4.02
C THR A 30 2.46 10.10 4.99
N ILE A 31 1.23 9.88 4.50
CA ILE A 31 0.03 9.85 5.35
C ILE A 31 0.07 8.61 6.25
N ALA A 32 0.43 7.44 5.70
CA ALA A 32 0.56 6.21 6.45
C ALA A 32 1.65 6.29 7.55
N LEU A 33 2.83 6.83 7.23
CA LEU A 33 3.90 7.03 8.20
C LEU A 33 3.46 7.94 9.36
N ARG A 34 2.71 9.01 9.07
CA ARG A 34 2.12 9.86 10.11
C ARG A 34 1.11 9.09 10.97
N HIS A 35 0.32 8.20 10.38
CA HIS A 35 -0.59 7.34 11.14
C HIS A 35 0.17 6.38 12.07
N PHE A 36 1.20 5.70 11.55
CA PHE A 36 2.01 4.78 12.35
C PHE A 36 2.71 5.48 13.52
N ALA A 37 3.27 6.68 13.28
CA ALA A 37 3.96 7.45 14.32
C ALA A 37 3.04 7.88 15.49
N HIS A 38 1.74 8.12 15.23
CA HIS A 38 0.79 8.52 16.27
C HIS A 38 0.06 7.37 16.94
N ASN A 39 0.10 6.17 16.36
CA ASN A 39 -0.70 5.06 16.83
C ASN A 39 0.16 4.12 17.69
N PRO A 40 -0.13 3.99 19.00
CA PRO A 40 0.69 3.21 19.93
C PRO A 40 0.72 1.70 19.64
N LEU A 41 -0.13 1.19 18.73
CA LEU A 41 -0.09 -0.19 18.24
C LEU A 41 1.10 -0.45 17.30
N TYR A 42 1.70 0.59 16.74
CA TYR A 42 2.77 0.46 15.76
C TYR A 42 4.09 1.00 16.30
N GLU A 43 5.17 0.37 15.85
CA GLU A 43 6.54 0.83 16.02
C GLU A 43 7.15 0.92 14.62
N VAL A 44 7.49 2.12 14.17
CA VAL A 44 8.22 2.27 12.91
C VAL A 44 9.66 1.87 13.18
N VAL A 45 10.18 0.89 12.44
CA VAL A 45 11.55 0.39 12.61
C VAL A 45 12.46 0.72 11.43
N GLY A 46 11.88 1.11 10.29
CA GLY A 46 12.64 1.49 9.10
C GLY A 46 11.81 2.26 8.10
N VAL A 47 12.46 3.14 7.33
CA VAL A 47 11.79 3.97 6.32
C VAL A 47 12.63 4.01 5.04
N LEU A 48 12.06 3.49 3.94
CA LEU A 48 12.63 3.63 2.61
C LEU A 48 12.14 4.94 1.98
N CYS A 49 13.10 5.74 1.52
CA CYS A 49 12.87 6.91 0.69
C CYS A 49 13.58 6.74 -0.67
N ASN A 50 13.08 7.44 -1.69
CA ASN A 50 13.67 7.39 -3.04
C ASN A 50 14.43 8.67 -3.40
N ARG A 51 14.42 9.66 -2.50
CA ARG A 51 14.94 11.00 -2.78
C ARG A 51 16.16 11.26 -1.89
N PRO A 52 17.35 11.55 -2.47
CA PRO A 52 18.59 11.71 -1.70
C PRO A 52 18.49 12.72 -0.57
N GLU A 53 17.73 13.81 -0.75
CA GLU A 53 17.57 14.86 0.27
C GLU A 53 16.80 14.42 1.53
N LYS A 54 16.20 13.22 1.52
CA LYS A 54 15.53 12.62 2.67
C LYS A 54 16.44 11.66 3.45
N VAL A 55 17.55 11.20 2.85
CA VAL A 55 18.43 10.19 3.45
C VAL A 55 19.08 10.75 4.71
N GLY A 56 19.10 9.95 5.77
CA GLY A 56 19.70 10.32 7.06
C GLY A 56 18.91 11.34 7.87
N ARG A 57 17.72 11.76 7.40
CA ARG A 57 16.80 12.60 8.18
C ARG A 57 15.83 11.74 8.98
N ASP A 58 15.41 12.24 10.14
CA ASP A 58 14.42 11.57 10.95
C ASP A 58 13.06 11.49 10.22
N ALA A 59 12.49 10.30 10.20
CA ALA A 59 11.24 9.97 9.52
C ALA A 59 10.03 10.75 10.06
N GLY A 60 10.00 11.02 11.36
CA GLY A 60 8.94 11.79 12.00
C GLY A 60 9.04 13.28 11.68
N GLU A 61 10.26 13.82 11.63
CA GLU A 61 10.49 15.19 11.15
C GLU A 61 10.05 15.36 9.69
N LEU A 62 10.34 14.36 8.84
CA LEU A 62 9.94 14.36 7.43
C LEU A 62 8.42 14.40 7.22
N VAL A 63 7.61 14.00 8.20
CA VAL A 63 6.14 13.99 8.11
C VAL A 63 5.43 14.94 9.09
N GLY A 64 6.21 15.72 9.85
CA GLY A 64 5.74 16.79 10.71
C GLY A 64 5.19 16.34 12.07
N VAL A 65 5.72 15.27 12.65
CA VAL A 65 5.27 14.72 13.96
C VAL A 65 6.33 14.80 15.06
N GLY A 66 7.44 15.52 14.81
CA GLY A 66 8.61 15.49 15.66
C GLY A 66 9.46 14.23 15.45
N PRO A 67 10.64 14.15 16.07
CA PRO A 67 11.55 13.03 15.86
C PRO A 67 11.01 11.71 16.43
N ILE A 68 11.15 10.62 15.68
CA ILE A 68 10.78 9.27 16.12
C ILE A 68 11.98 8.33 16.28
N GLY A 69 13.19 8.80 16.01
CA GLY A 69 14.44 8.05 16.16
C GLY A 69 14.78 7.13 14.98
N VAL A 70 13.98 7.15 13.91
CA VAL A 70 14.17 6.32 12.71
C VAL A 70 14.62 7.20 11.56
N HIS A 71 15.77 6.92 10.96
CA HIS A 71 16.31 7.70 9.86
C HIS A 71 15.93 7.07 8.51
N ALA A 72 15.49 7.90 7.57
CA ALA A 72 15.15 7.42 6.23
C ALA A 72 16.42 7.02 5.45
N THR A 73 16.31 5.96 4.66
CA THR A 73 17.41 5.42 3.84
C THR A 73 16.92 5.08 2.43
N THR A 74 17.85 4.95 1.48
CA THR A 74 17.60 4.36 0.15
C THR A 74 18.02 2.89 0.07
N ASP A 75 18.65 2.37 1.12
CA ASP A 75 19.19 1.01 1.16
C ASP A 75 18.11 -0.01 1.54
N LYS A 76 17.58 -0.68 0.51
CA LYS A 76 16.60 -1.74 0.65
C LYS A 76 17.17 -2.95 1.38
N ALA A 77 18.43 -3.33 1.13
CA ALA A 77 19.03 -4.51 1.74
C ALA A 77 19.17 -4.34 3.25
N THR A 78 19.58 -3.15 3.72
CA THR A 78 19.58 -2.84 5.15
C THR A 78 18.18 -3.00 5.75
N LEU A 79 17.14 -2.44 5.11
CA LEU A 79 15.76 -2.55 5.62
C LEU A 79 15.24 -4.01 5.61
N GLU A 80 15.60 -4.80 4.61
CA GLU A 80 15.22 -6.21 4.49
C GLU A 80 15.77 -7.06 5.65
N THR A 81 16.88 -6.66 6.26
CA THR A 81 17.47 -7.37 7.43
C THR A 81 16.91 -6.95 8.78
N LEU A 82 16.14 -5.85 8.84
CA LEU A 82 15.52 -5.40 10.08
C LEU A 82 14.50 -6.42 10.58
N ASP A 83 14.40 -6.52 11.90
CA ASP A 83 13.39 -7.34 12.56
C ASP A 83 12.06 -6.57 12.58
N ALA A 84 11.14 -6.97 11.71
CA ALA A 84 9.85 -6.31 11.47
C ALA A 84 8.75 -7.34 11.23
N ASP A 85 7.54 -7.04 11.71
CA ASP A 85 6.37 -7.88 11.49
C ASP A 85 5.76 -7.64 10.10
N CYS A 86 5.81 -6.39 9.63
CA CYS A 86 5.16 -5.99 8.39
C CYS A 86 5.91 -4.89 7.62
N VAL A 87 5.76 -4.89 6.30
CA VAL A 87 6.13 -3.79 5.42
C VAL A 87 4.87 -3.15 4.85
N PHE A 88 4.70 -1.84 5.06
CA PHE A 88 3.70 -1.06 4.34
C PHE A 88 4.29 -0.57 3.02
N TYR A 89 3.88 -1.22 1.94
CA TYR A 89 4.41 -1.07 0.60
C TYR A 89 3.63 0.01 -0.18
N ALA A 90 4.23 1.19 -0.33
CA ALA A 90 3.62 2.37 -0.94
C ALA A 90 4.33 2.99 -2.16
N PRO A 91 5.16 2.28 -2.96
CA PRO A 91 5.44 2.69 -4.33
C PRO A 91 4.18 2.77 -5.19
N LEU A 92 4.21 3.63 -6.22
CA LEU A 92 3.13 3.75 -7.20
C LEU A 92 2.95 2.45 -8.01
N TRP A 93 4.07 1.85 -8.39
CA TRP A 93 4.14 0.60 -9.14
C TRP A 93 4.80 -0.45 -8.27
N SER A 94 4.15 -1.61 -8.19
CA SER A 94 4.61 -2.70 -7.36
C SER A 94 5.54 -3.61 -8.13
N ASP A 95 6.66 -3.95 -7.50
CA ASP A 95 7.60 -4.95 -7.99
C ASP A 95 7.30 -6.28 -7.28
N VAL A 96 6.81 -7.24 -8.04
CA VAL A 96 6.40 -8.56 -7.53
C VAL A 96 7.59 -9.31 -6.94
N ASP A 97 8.76 -9.24 -7.56
CA ASP A 97 9.94 -9.96 -7.08
C ASP A 97 10.46 -9.31 -5.79
N GLU A 98 10.35 -7.99 -5.66
CA GLU A 98 10.62 -7.28 -4.40
C GLU A 98 9.66 -7.67 -3.28
N ILE A 99 8.36 -7.70 -3.56
CA ILE A 99 7.36 -8.16 -2.59
C ILE A 99 7.65 -9.60 -2.17
N CYS A 100 7.98 -10.48 -3.11
CA CYS A 100 8.31 -11.87 -2.81
C CYS A 100 9.56 -12.01 -1.93
N ARG A 101 10.60 -11.17 -2.13
CA ARG A 101 11.78 -11.15 -1.25
C ARG A 101 11.41 -10.79 0.18
N LEU A 102 10.56 -9.77 0.36
CA LEU A 102 10.10 -9.35 1.69
C LEU A 102 9.28 -10.43 2.40
N LEU A 103 8.35 -11.06 1.67
CA LEU A 103 7.50 -12.14 2.18
C LEU A 103 8.34 -13.36 2.60
N ARG A 104 9.28 -13.80 1.76
CA ARG A 104 10.23 -14.89 2.10
C ARG A 104 11.13 -14.54 3.26
N GLY A 105 11.47 -13.25 3.42
CA GLY A 105 12.22 -12.72 4.56
C GLY A 105 11.44 -12.66 5.87
N GLY A 106 10.26 -13.28 5.97
CA GLY A 106 9.46 -13.37 7.18
C GLY A 106 8.62 -12.13 7.49
N LYS A 107 8.52 -11.17 6.56
CA LYS A 107 7.76 -9.93 6.75
C LYS A 107 6.45 -10.00 5.97
N SER A 108 5.32 -9.81 6.65
CA SER A 108 4.04 -9.65 5.93
C SER A 108 4.02 -8.34 5.15
N VAL A 109 3.32 -8.27 4.03
CA VAL A 109 3.32 -7.08 3.16
C VAL A 109 1.91 -6.56 2.98
N VAL A 110 1.71 -5.27 3.27
CA VAL A 110 0.46 -4.53 2.96
C VAL A 110 0.77 -3.51 1.87
N ALA A 111 0.27 -3.73 0.66
CA ALA A 111 0.51 -2.86 -0.48
C ALA A 111 -0.67 -1.91 -0.73
N SER A 112 -0.40 -0.61 -0.78
CA SER A 112 -1.39 0.44 -1.09
C SER A 112 -1.49 0.79 -2.58
N GLY A 113 -0.49 0.39 -3.36
CA GLY A 113 -0.40 0.60 -4.80
C GLY A 113 -0.55 -0.71 -5.59
N GLY A 114 -0.91 -0.58 -6.87
CA GLY A 114 -1.09 -1.69 -7.81
C GLY A 114 -2.55 -2.15 -7.87
N ALA A 115 -3.27 -1.73 -8.90
CA ALA A 115 -4.68 -2.07 -9.10
C ALA A 115 -4.94 -3.53 -9.53
N TRP A 116 -4.03 -4.46 -9.24
CA TRP A 116 -3.93 -5.75 -9.93
C TRP A 116 -3.67 -6.94 -9.00
N TRP A 117 -4.15 -6.88 -7.76
CA TRP A 117 -3.97 -7.96 -6.79
C TRP A 117 -5.07 -9.03 -6.83
N HIS A 118 -6.12 -8.81 -7.62
CA HIS A 118 -7.08 -9.85 -7.94
C HIS A 118 -6.52 -10.75 -9.03
N ARG A 119 -6.60 -12.08 -8.82
CA ARG A 119 -6.18 -13.06 -9.82
C ARG A 119 -7.05 -12.95 -11.07
N THR A 120 -6.39 -12.73 -12.20
CA THR A 120 -6.93 -12.74 -13.56
C THR A 120 -6.05 -13.65 -14.41
N GLU A 121 -6.47 -13.95 -15.64
CA GLU A 121 -5.65 -14.69 -16.60
C GLU A 121 -4.28 -14.00 -16.82
N THR A 122 -4.26 -12.67 -16.86
CA THR A 122 -3.08 -11.88 -17.21
C THR A 122 -2.05 -11.66 -16.10
N ASN A 123 -2.40 -11.91 -14.84
CA ASN A 123 -1.49 -11.72 -13.68
C ASN A 123 -1.41 -12.96 -12.78
N SER A 124 -2.01 -14.08 -13.18
CA SER A 124 -2.03 -15.33 -12.42
C SER A 124 -0.64 -15.78 -11.97
N ALA A 125 0.35 -15.74 -12.87
CA ALA A 125 1.73 -16.10 -12.58
C ALA A 125 2.37 -15.23 -11.47
N ASP A 126 2.04 -13.93 -11.43
CA ASP A 126 2.55 -13.05 -10.37
C ASP A 126 1.88 -13.31 -9.03
N ILE A 127 0.57 -13.63 -9.04
CA ILE A 127 -0.16 -14.05 -7.84
C ILE A 127 0.38 -15.40 -7.33
N ASP A 128 0.65 -16.37 -8.21
CA ASP A 128 1.26 -17.66 -7.87
C ASP A 128 2.61 -17.46 -7.15
N LYS A 129 3.46 -16.55 -7.65
CA LYS A 129 4.74 -16.21 -7.01
C LYS A 129 4.55 -15.66 -5.59
N ILE A 130 3.57 -14.77 -5.41
CA ILE A 130 3.28 -14.16 -4.10
C ILE A 130 2.72 -15.19 -3.13
N GLU A 131 1.82 -16.07 -3.58
CA GLU A 131 1.28 -17.18 -2.77
C GLU A 131 2.40 -18.12 -2.31
N ALA A 132 3.30 -18.52 -3.23
CA ALA A 132 4.47 -19.32 -2.89
C ALA A 132 5.39 -18.61 -1.89
N ALA A 133 5.67 -17.32 -2.10
CA ALA A 133 6.49 -16.53 -1.18
C ALA A 133 5.87 -16.41 0.23
N CYS A 134 4.54 -16.25 0.32
CA CYS A 134 3.81 -16.27 1.59
C CYS A 134 3.98 -17.62 2.30
N GLN A 135 3.84 -18.74 1.57
CA GLN A 135 3.99 -20.09 2.14
C GLN A 135 5.42 -20.34 2.64
N GLU A 136 6.42 -20.01 1.82
CA GLU A 136 7.83 -20.18 2.16
C GLU A 136 8.24 -19.34 3.37
N GLY A 137 7.74 -18.10 3.47
CA GLY A 137 8.07 -17.19 4.57
C GLY A 137 7.20 -17.31 5.81
N GLY A 138 6.10 -18.08 5.76
CA GLY A 138 5.08 -18.09 6.81
C GLY A 138 4.40 -16.72 6.99
N THR A 139 4.26 -15.95 5.91
CA THR A 139 3.80 -14.56 5.91
C THR A 139 2.47 -14.40 5.17
N SER A 140 1.93 -13.19 5.18
CA SER A 140 0.72 -12.85 4.45
C SER A 140 0.92 -11.60 3.59
N PHE A 141 0.24 -11.59 2.45
CA PHE A 141 0.16 -10.44 1.55
C PHE A 141 -1.26 -9.87 1.53
N HIS A 142 -1.39 -8.55 1.61
CA HIS A 142 -2.64 -7.85 1.39
C HIS A 142 -2.42 -6.65 0.47
N GLY A 143 -3.04 -6.66 -0.70
CA GLY A 143 -3.05 -5.53 -1.61
C GLY A 143 -4.40 -4.84 -1.62
N GLY A 144 -4.43 -3.54 -1.36
CA GLY A 144 -5.67 -2.77 -1.36
C GLY A 144 -5.50 -1.32 -0.95
N GLY A 145 -6.57 -0.55 -1.09
CA GLY A 145 -6.64 0.86 -0.75
C GLY A 145 -8.09 1.34 -0.82
N ILE A 146 -8.27 2.64 -1.05
CA ILE A 146 -9.62 3.19 -1.20
C ILE A 146 -10.33 2.60 -2.43
N HIS A 147 -9.62 2.50 -3.56
CA HIS A 147 -10.07 1.83 -4.78
C HIS A 147 -8.83 1.46 -5.62
N PRO A 148 -8.59 0.16 -5.91
CA PRO A 148 -9.32 -1.01 -5.40
C PRO A 148 -9.03 -1.32 -3.92
N GLY A 149 -10.00 -1.89 -3.22
CA GLY A 149 -9.89 -2.44 -1.88
C GLY A 149 -11.08 -2.15 -0.98
N TYR A 150 -11.65 -0.95 -1.03
CA TYR A 150 -12.72 -0.54 -0.10
C TYR A 150 -13.97 0.02 -0.78
N ALA A 151 -13.89 1.23 -1.34
CA ALA A 151 -15.04 2.02 -1.76
C ALA A 151 -15.84 1.35 -2.89
N ALA A 152 -15.15 0.75 -3.85
CA ALA A 152 -15.75 0.03 -4.98
C ALA A 152 -15.88 -1.48 -4.75
N ASP A 153 -15.32 -2.00 -3.66
CA ASP A 153 -15.13 -3.43 -3.44
C ASP A 153 -15.87 -3.86 -2.16
N LEU A 154 -15.21 -3.79 -1.01
CA LEU A 154 -15.75 -4.24 0.27
C LEU A 154 -17.02 -3.49 0.68
N LEU A 155 -17.07 -2.17 0.49
CA LEU A 155 -18.24 -1.36 0.84
C LEU A 155 -19.47 -1.79 0.05
N VAL A 156 -19.31 -1.93 -1.27
CA VAL A 156 -20.38 -2.33 -2.19
C VAL A 156 -20.86 -3.74 -1.88
N LEU A 157 -19.93 -4.69 -1.69
CA LEU A 157 -20.27 -6.07 -1.34
C LEU A 157 -20.94 -6.17 0.03
N THR A 158 -20.56 -5.32 0.99
CA THR A 158 -21.19 -5.27 2.32
C THR A 158 -22.64 -4.78 2.21
N LEU A 159 -22.89 -3.72 1.45
CA LEU A 159 -24.23 -3.17 1.25
C LEU A 159 -25.15 -4.15 0.49
N ALA A 160 -24.60 -4.92 -0.46
CA ALA A 160 -25.38 -5.91 -1.20
C ALA A 160 -25.99 -7.01 -0.30
N ARG A 161 -25.41 -7.29 0.87
CA ARG A 161 -25.89 -8.35 1.78
C ARG A 161 -27.25 -8.09 2.40
N ILE A 162 -27.70 -6.84 2.43
CA ILE A 162 -29.03 -6.46 2.96
C ILE A 162 -30.08 -6.24 1.86
N VAL A 163 -29.73 -6.58 0.61
CA VAL A 163 -30.62 -6.44 -0.56
C VAL A 163 -31.09 -7.83 -1.00
N GLY A 164 -32.40 -8.01 -1.19
CA GLY A 164 -32.98 -9.31 -1.56
C GLY A 164 -32.64 -9.77 -2.98
N LYS A 165 -32.41 -8.84 -3.92
CA LYS A 165 -31.98 -9.08 -5.29
C LYS A 165 -31.25 -7.85 -5.84
N THR A 166 -30.10 -8.05 -6.47
CA THR A 166 -29.30 -6.98 -7.11
C THR A 166 -29.29 -7.17 -8.62
N ASP A 167 -29.95 -6.27 -9.36
CA ASP A 167 -29.92 -6.27 -10.82
C ASP A 167 -28.68 -5.55 -11.39
N HIS A 168 -28.30 -4.42 -10.77
CA HIS A 168 -27.16 -3.61 -11.21
C HIS A 168 -26.41 -2.98 -10.04
N ILE A 169 -25.09 -2.85 -10.21
CA ILE A 169 -24.20 -2.09 -9.33
C ILE A 169 -23.48 -1.07 -10.22
N HIS A 170 -23.65 0.21 -9.91
CA HIS A 170 -22.97 1.31 -10.60
C HIS A 170 -22.00 1.98 -9.65
N ILE A 171 -20.74 2.06 -10.08
CA ILE A 171 -19.65 2.67 -9.31
C ILE A 171 -19.05 3.77 -10.17
N TYR A 172 -18.96 4.97 -9.61
CA TYR A 172 -18.36 6.13 -10.26
C TYR A 172 -17.27 6.69 -9.36
N GLU A 173 -16.06 6.80 -9.90
CA GLU A 173 -14.96 7.48 -9.23
C GLU A 173 -14.65 8.80 -9.95
N ALA A 174 -14.57 9.88 -9.18
CA ALA A 174 -14.19 11.19 -9.67
C ALA A 174 -12.97 11.69 -8.90
N VAL A 175 -11.86 11.90 -9.61
CA VAL A 175 -10.59 12.36 -9.04
C VAL A 175 -10.26 13.75 -9.57
N ASN A 176 -9.94 14.67 -8.67
CA ASN A 176 -9.52 16.02 -9.03
C ASN A 176 -8.00 16.11 -9.15
N PHE A 177 -7.50 16.24 -10.37
CA PHE A 177 -6.07 16.34 -10.66
C PHE A 177 -5.51 17.78 -10.66
N ASN A 178 -6.28 18.79 -10.27
CA ASN A 178 -5.80 20.18 -10.27
C ASN A 178 -4.67 20.45 -9.27
N LYS A 179 -4.59 19.67 -8.18
CA LYS A 179 -3.60 19.86 -7.10
C LYS A 179 -2.55 18.74 -7.03
N ASP A 180 -2.96 17.52 -7.33
CA ASP A 180 -2.09 16.35 -7.37
C ASP A 180 -2.02 15.83 -8.80
N THR A 181 -1.10 16.38 -9.60
CA THR A 181 -0.76 15.82 -10.91
C THR A 181 0.05 14.55 -10.68
N LEU A 182 -0.65 13.47 -10.32
CA LEU A 182 -0.08 12.15 -10.27
C LEU A 182 0.46 11.79 -11.67
N LYS A 183 1.46 10.91 -11.74
CA LYS A 183 1.98 10.34 -13.00
C LYS A 183 0.86 9.76 -13.89
N TYR A 184 -0.31 9.48 -13.32
CA TYR A 184 -1.52 9.07 -14.01
C TYR A 184 -1.97 9.99 -15.14
N LEU A 185 -1.76 11.32 -15.06
CA LEU A 185 -2.21 12.20 -16.15
C LEU A 185 -1.51 11.88 -17.47
N ASP A 186 -0.19 11.71 -17.45
CA ASP A 186 0.57 11.33 -18.65
C ASP A 186 0.18 9.93 -19.14
N GLU A 187 -0.04 8.99 -18.23
CA GLU A 187 -0.43 7.62 -18.57
C GLU A 187 -1.85 7.52 -19.13
N MET A 188 -2.78 8.34 -18.64
CA MET A 188 -4.12 8.51 -19.19
C MET A 188 -4.10 9.26 -20.53
N GLY A 189 -2.94 9.80 -20.92
CA GLY A 189 -2.74 10.48 -22.20
C GLY A 189 -3.15 11.94 -22.21
N PHE A 190 -3.34 12.57 -21.05
CA PHE A 190 -3.61 14.00 -20.98
C PHE A 190 -2.43 14.79 -21.56
N GLY A 191 -2.73 15.77 -22.42
CA GLY A 191 -1.72 16.55 -23.14
C GLY A 191 -1.10 15.84 -24.34
N LYS A 192 -1.38 14.55 -24.58
CA LYS A 192 -0.89 13.82 -25.78
C LYS A 192 -1.81 14.08 -26.98
N THR A 193 -1.22 14.10 -28.17
CA THR A 193 -2.00 14.09 -29.42
C THR A 193 -2.69 12.74 -29.61
N ARG A 194 -3.82 12.75 -30.33
CA ARG A 194 -4.56 11.51 -30.66
C ARG A 194 -3.68 10.44 -31.31
N SER A 195 -2.76 10.84 -32.20
CA SER A 195 -1.85 9.91 -32.88
C SER A 195 -0.83 9.27 -31.94
N ASN A 196 -0.32 10.02 -30.96
CA ASN A 196 0.64 9.52 -29.98
C ASN A 196 -0.04 8.56 -28.99
N LEU A 197 -1.21 8.94 -28.46
CA LEU A 197 -1.99 8.07 -27.57
C LEU A 197 -2.34 6.73 -28.25
N ARG A 198 -2.79 6.77 -29.50
CA ARG A 198 -3.16 5.56 -30.26
C ARG A 198 -1.97 4.63 -30.50
N ARG A 199 -0.77 5.19 -30.69
CA ARG A 199 0.48 4.43 -30.86
C ARG A 199 0.89 3.74 -29.56
N GLU A 200 0.81 4.43 -28.42
CA GLU A 200 1.14 3.88 -27.11
C GLU A 200 0.16 2.80 -26.64
N ILE A 201 -1.13 2.99 -26.87
CA ILE A 201 -2.14 1.95 -26.60
C ILE A 201 -1.80 0.72 -27.44
N SER A 202 -1.54 0.89 -28.74
CA SER A 202 -1.22 -0.22 -29.65
C SER A 202 0.06 -0.97 -29.29
N SER A 203 1.08 -0.30 -28.75
CA SER A 203 2.32 -0.94 -28.32
C SER A 203 2.16 -1.69 -26.98
N LYS A 204 1.40 -1.13 -26.03
CA LYS A 204 1.09 -1.80 -24.75
C LYS A 204 0.20 -3.03 -24.92
N THR A 205 -0.76 -3.02 -25.86
CA THR A 205 -1.58 -4.21 -26.15
C THR A 205 -0.75 -5.33 -26.80
N ARG A 206 0.22 -5.00 -27.66
CA ARG A 206 1.10 -6.00 -28.30
C ARG A 206 2.13 -6.62 -27.35
N GLY A 207 2.66 -5.85 -26.39
CA GLY A 207 3.62 -6.35 -25.39
C GLY A 207 3.00 -7.32 -24.36
N ARG A 208 1.68 -7.27 -24.15
CA ARG A 208 0.96 -8.23 -23.29
C ARG A 208 0.60 -9.55 -24.00
N CYS A 209 0.47 -9.55 -25.33
CA CYS A 209 0.19 -10.78 -26.10
C CYS A 209 1.45 -11.61 -26.45
N SER A 210 2.67 -11.10 -26.26
CA SER A 210 3.89 -11.80 -26.68
C SER A 210 4.47 -12.77 -25.63
N HIS A 211 3.87 -12.88 -24.45
CA HIS A 211 4.28 -13.84 -23.40
C HIS A 211 3.37 -15.08 -23.30
N SER A 212 2.46 -15.25 -24.27
CA SER A 212 1.66 -16.47 -24.42
C SER A 212 1.97 -17.12 -25.78
N ARG A 213 3.12 -17.78 -25.88
CA ARG A 213 3.36 -18.90 -26.80
C ARG A 213 4.27 -19.90 -26.13
#